data_AF-A0A814T1F0-F1
#
_entry.id   AF-A0A814T1F0-F1
#
_cell.length_a   1.000
_cell.length_b   1.000
_cell.length_c   1.000
_cell.angle_alpha   90.00
_cell.angle_beta   90.00
_cell.angle_gamma   90.00
#
_symmetry.space_group_name_H-M   'P 1'
#
loop_
_entity.id
_entity.type
_entity.pdbx_description
1 polymer ?
#
loop_
_entity_poly.entity_id
_entity_poly.type
_entity_poly.pdbx_seq_one_letter_code
_entity_poly.pdbx_strand_id
1 'polypeptide(L)'
;MDELGLKVKRNRTDLTLDIKREIIQFHKQHPKINQLHVALHFNNKYNVKIGRATISDIYASEKKLFSLGNIRDVNSKRLSSARFPLIESCLMLWISDVRARGINLSDDMLIEQAKIFGDRLGYGMEMKF
;
A
#
# COMPACT_ATOMS: atom_id res chain seq x y z
N MET A 1 15.51 25.65 12.07
CA MET A 1 14.83 26.62 12.93
C MET A 1 14.44 27.75 12.02
N ASP A 2 13.15 27.84 11.73
CA ASP A 2 12.50 28.96 11.09
C ASP A 2 12.17 29.98 12.19
N GLU A 3 12.22 31.27 11.83
CA GLU A 3 12.32 32.44 12.72
C GLU A 3 11.16 32.61 13.72
N LEU A 4 10.17 31.69 13.71
CA LEU A 4 8.97 31.73 14.54
C LEU A 4 8.82 30.53 15.50
N GLY A 5 9.83 29.65 15.61
CA GLY A 5 9.81 28.54 16.59
C GLY A 5 8.71 27.49 16.37
N LEU A 6 7.99 27.55 15.24
CA LEU A 6 6.95 26.59 14.88
C LEU A 6 7.61 25.29 14.38
N LYS A 7 7.21 24.17 14.98
CA LYS A 7 7.68 22.84 14.58
C LYS A 7 7.10 22.51 13.21
N VAL A 8 7.84 22.77 12.13
CA VAL A 8 7.40 22.46 10.76
C VAL A 8 6.97 21.00 10.70
N LYS A 9 5.67 20.79 10.43
CA LYS A 9 5.11 19.45 10.26
C LYS A 9 5.81 18.81 9.06
N ARG A 10 6.52 17.71 9.29
CA ARG A 10 7.18 16.97 8.21
C ARG A 10 6.12 16.48 7.22
N ASN A 11 6.17 16.99 6.00
CA ASN A 11 5.41 16.41 4.89
C ASN A 11 6.00 15.04 4.59
N ARG A 12 5.25 13.98 4.91
CA ARG A 12 5.64 12.60 4.60
C ARG A 12 5.35 12.33 3.13
N THR A 13 6.38 11.97 2.39
CA THR A 13 6.24 11.45 1.03
C THR A 13 5.76 10.00 1.11
N ASP A 14 4.65 9.69 0.48
CA ASP A 14 4.14 8.32 0.39
C ASP A 14 4.59 7.68 -0.92
N LEU A 15 5.50 6.71 -0.84
CA LEU A 15 6.06 5.99 -1.99
C LEU A 15 5.25 4.73 -2.29
N THR A 16 5.05 4.44 -3.58
CA THR A 16 4.45 3.19 -4.03
C THR A 16 5.34 2.00 -3.68
N LEU A 17 4.75 0.81 -3.60
CA LEU A 17 5.48 -0.44 -3.39
C LEU A 17 6.48 -0.69 -4.52
N ASP A 18 6.15 -0.27 -5.75
CA ASP A 18 7.02 -0.43 -6.90
C ASP A 18 8.29 0.43 -6.79
N ILE A 19 8.16 1.72 -6.45
CA ILE A 19 9.32 2.59 -6.20
C ILE A 19 10.20 2.00 -5.08
N LYS A 20 9.59 1.46 -4.01
CA LYS A 20 10.34 0.81 -2.92
C LYS A 20 11.11 -0.43 -3.40
N ARG A 21 10.51 -1.25 -4.29
CA ARG A 21 11.17 -2.41 -4.89
C ARG A 21 12.33 -2.01 -5.79
N GLU A 22 12.14 -0.96 -6.60
CA GLU A 22 13.19 -0.44 -7.47
C GLU A 22 14.37 0.10 -6.66
N ILE A 23 14.12 0.80 -5.55
CA ILE A 23 15.16 1.26 -4.62
C ILE A 23 15.99 0.06 -4.12
N ILE A 24 15.35 -1.05 -3.76
CA ILE A 24 16.06 -2.26 -3.29
C ILE A 24 16.87 -2.89 -4.43
N GLN A 25 16.30 -2.98 -5.64
CA GLN A 25 16.99 -3.53 -6.79
C GLN A 25 18.21 -2.69 -7.18
N PHE A 26 18.08 -1.38 -7.15
CA PHE A 26 19.18 -0.44 -7.37
C PHE A 26 20.30 -0.62 -6.34
N HIS A 27 19.96 -0.81 -5.07
CA HIS A 27 20.96 -1.10 -4.04
C HIS A 27 21.69 -2.43 -4.29
N LYS A 28 20.99 -3.48 -4.72
CA LYS A 28 21.61 -4.77 -5.06
C LYS A 28 22.59 -4.67 -6.23
N GLN A 29 22.30 -3.82 -7.21
CA GLN A 29 23.18 -3.55 -8.35
C GLN A 29 24.37 -2.66 -7.95
N HIS A 30 24.22 -1.85 -6.90
CA HIS A 30 25.23 -0.90 -6.42
C HIS A 30 25.45 -1.02 -4.89
N PRO A 31 25.98 -2.14 -4.38
CA PRO A 31 26.00 -2.41 -2.93
C PRO A 31 26.83 -1.42 -2.10
N LYS A 32 27.81 -0.74 -2.72
CA LYS A 32 28.68 0.24 -2.07
C LYS A 32 28.15 1.67 -2.10
N ILE A 33 27.01 1.92 -2.75
CA ILE A 33 26.48 3.27 -2.88
C ILE A 33 26.01 3.81 -1.51
N ASN A 34 26.30 5.08 -1.26
CA ASN A 34 25.78 5.76 -0.08
C ASN A 34 24.25 5.92 -0.18
N GLN A 35 23.53 5.56 0.90
CA GLN A 35 22.08 5.73 1.02
C GLN A 35 21.60 7.16 0.73
N LEU A 36 22.41 8.18 1.05
CA LEU A 36 22.09 9.57 0.72
C LEU A 36 22.07 9.79 -0.81
N HIS A 37 23.01 9.19 -1.54
CA HIS A 37 23.02 9.27 -3.00
C HIS A 37 21.86 8.50 -3.63
N VAL A 38 21.47 7.36 -3.05
CA VAL A 38 20.24 6.65 -3.45
C VAL A 38 19.02 7.56 -3.27
N ALA A 39 18.88 8.20 -2.11
CA ALA A 39 17.78 9.12 -1.87
C ALA A 39 17.75 10.26 -2.91
N LEU A 40 18.89 10.89 -3.19
CA LEU A 40 19.00 11.95 -4.20
C LEU A 40 18.62 11.46 -5.61
N HIS A 41 19.10 10.27 -6.01
CA HIS A 41 18.78 9.67 -7.29
C HIS A 41 17.26 9.49 -7.46
N PHE A 42 16.60 8.88 -6.48
CA PHE A 42 15.16 8.62 -6.53
C PHE A 42 14.31 9.88 -6.33
N ASN A 43 14.80 10.87 -5.57
CA ASN A 43 14.17 12.19 -5.46
C ASN A 43 14.08 12.88 -6.82
N ASN A 44 15.18 12.87 -7.57
CA ASN A 44 15.24 13.45 -8.91
C ASN A 44 14.38 12.66 -9.90
N LYS A 45 14.44 11.32 -9.84
CA LYS A 45 13.71 10.44 -10.77
C LYS A 45 12.19 10.55 -10.62
N TYR A 46 11.68 10.63 -9.39
CA TYR A 46 10.24 10.58 -9.11
C TYR A 46 9.65 11.91 -8.62
N ASN A 47 10.45 12.98 -8.58
CA ASN A 47 10.06 14.27 -8.01
C ASN A 47 9.50 14.15 -6.58
N VAL A 48 10.19 13.39 -5.74
CA VAL A 48 9.81 13.07 -4.36
C VAL A 48 10.84 13.60 -3.36
N LYS A 49 10.47 13.65 -2.08
CA LYS A 49 11.36 14.04 -0.98
C LYS A 49 11.57 12.86 -0.02
N ILE A 50 12.60 12.08 -0.28
CA ILE A 50 13.06 10.91 0.48
C ILE A 50 14.33 11.31 1.23
N GLY A 51 14.41 10.92 2.51
CA GLY A 51 15.61 11.08 3.33
C GLY A 51 16.37 9.76 3.49
N ARG A 52 17.63 9.85 3.94
CA ARG A 52 18.47 8.68 4.24
C ARG A 52 17.78 7.64 5.14
N ALA A 53 17.10 8.10 6.19
CA ALA A 53 16.39 7.22 7.11
C ALA A 53 15.32 6.38 6.40
N THR A 54 14.56 6.98 5.48
CA THR A 54 13.56 6.29 4.69
C THR A 54 14.17 5.21 3.79
N ILE A 55 15.35 5.44 3.22
CA ILE A 55 16.08 4.41 2.45
C ILE A 55 16.45 3.23 3.36
N SER A 56 16.93 3.51 4.57
CA SER A 56 17.24 2.47 5.56
C SER A 56 15.99 1.66 5.94
N ASP A 57 14.86 2.32 6.16
CA ASP A 57 13.58 1.66 6.48
C ASP A 57 13.10 0.78 5.31
N ILE A 58 13.27 1.25 4.07
CA ILE A 58 12.92 0.49 2.87
C ILE A 58 13.77 -0.78 2.79
N TYR A 59 15.08 -0.69 3.03
CA TYR A 59 15.96 -1.86 3.03
C TYR A 59 15.57 -2.87 4.11
N ALA A 60 15.27 -2.40 5.33
CA ALA A 60 14.81 -3.28 6.41
C ALA A 60 13.49 -3.99 6.07
N SER A 61 12.65 -3.39 5.22
CA SER A 61 11.37 -3.96 4.79
C SER A 61 11.46 -4.93 3.60
N GLU A 62 12.67 -5.19 3.07
CA GLU A 62 12.89 -5.99 1.85
C GLU A 62 12.15 -7.32 1.87
N LYS A 63 12.39 -8.16 2.88
CA LYS A 63 11.77 -9.50 2.96
C LYS A 63 10.25 -9.42 2.85
N LYS A 64 9.65 -8.40 3.48
CA LYS A 64 8.20 -8.17 3.49
C LYS A 64 7.67 -7.65 2.16
N LEU A 65 8.45 -6.83 1.44
CA LEU A 65 8.09 -6.29 0.12
C LEU A 65 8.08 -7.37 -0.96
N PHE A 66 9.02 -8.33 -0.88
CA PHE A 66 9.16 -9.41 -1.85
C PHE A 66 8.33 -10.65 -1.50
N SER A 67 7.98 -10.88 -0.22
CA SER A 67 7.11 -12.01 0.18
C SER A 67 5.67 -11.91 -0.36
N LEU A 68 5.27 -10.76 -0.90
CA LEU A 68 3.93 -10.52 -1.43
C LEU A 68 3.78 -10.86 -2.92
N GLY A 69 4.87 -11.21 -3.61
CA GLY A 69 4.86 -11.47 -5.05
C GLY A 69 4.32 -10.31 -5.90
N ASN A 70 3.90 -10.63 -7.13
CA ASN A 70 3.27 -9.68 -8.08
C ASN A 70 1.78 -9.43 -7.78
N ILE A 71 1.28 -9.85 -6.61
CA ILE A 71 -0.16 -9.94 -6.31
C ILE A 71 -0.78 -8.55 -6.04
N ARG A 72 0.02 -7.50 -5.87
CA ARG A 72 -0.46 -6.15 -5.53
C ARG A 72 -0.27 -5.16 -6.68
N ASP A 73 -1.26 -4.28 -6.84
CA ASP A 73 -1.23 -3.12 -7.71
C ASP A 73 0.08 -2.32 -7.52
N VAL A 74 0.74 -2.03 -8.63
CA VAL A 74 1.97 -1.24 -8.77
C VAL A 74 1.81 0.14 -8.10
N ASN A 75 0.60 0.70 -8.12
CA ASN A 75 0.27 1.99 -7.53
C ASN A 75 -0.04 1.92 -6.04
N SER A 76 -0.14 0.72 -5.46
CA SER A 76 -0.37 0.57 -4.03
C SER A 76 0.79 1.18 -3.26
N LYS A 77 0.49 1.99 -2.24
CA LYS A 77 1.49 2.60 -1.34
C LYS A 77 1.65 1.81 -0.04
N ARG A 78 0.64 0.99 0.29
CA ARG A 78 0.53 0.29 1.57
C ARG A 78 0.72 -1.21 1.42
N LEU A 79 1.44 -1.75 2.39
CA LEU A 79 1.62 -3.19 2.55
C LEU A 79 0.51 -3.86 3.37
N SER A 80 -0.40 -3.09 3.96
CA SER A 80 -1.54 -3.63 4.69
C SER A 80 -2.42 -4.44 3.75
N SER A 81 -2.86 -5.63 4.17
CA SER A 81 -4.04 -6.26 3.60
C SER A 81 -5.29 -5.52 4.09
N ALA A 82 -6.44 -5.75 3.47
CA ALA A 82 -7.71 -5.44 4.08
C ALA A 82 -7.83 -6.14 5.44
N ARG A 83 -8.67 -5.56 6.32
CA ARG A 83 -8.96 -6.14 7.64
C ARG A 83 -9.61 -7.52 7.51
N PHE A 84 -10.40 -7.71 6.46
CA PHE A 84 -11.09 -8.96 6.15
C PHE A 84 -10.83 -9.37 4.69
N PRO A 85 -9.62 -9.88 4.36
CA PRO A 85 -9.20 -10.11 2.98
C PRO A 85 -10.05 -11.19 2.27
N LEU A 86 -10.57 -12.16 3.02
CA LEU A 86 -11.44 -13.19 2.47
C LEU A 86 -12.81 -12.62 2.06
N ILE A 87 -13.38 -11.72 2.87
CA ILE A 87 -14.65 -11.05 2.55
C ILE A 87 -14.48 -10.13 1.34
N GLU A 88 -13.38 -9.38 1.27
CA GLU A 88 -13.04 -8.56 0.11
C GLU A 88 -12.95 -9.42 -1.17
N SER A 89 -12.32 -10.59 -1.09
CA SER A 89 -12.22 -11.52 -2.22
C SER A 89 -13.60 -12.05 -2.67
N CYS A 90 -14.45 -12.45 -1.72
CA CYS A 90 -15.83 -12.88 -2.01
C CYS A 90 -16.67 -11.74 -2.62
N LEU A 91 -16.54 -10.52 -2.11
CA LEU A 91 -17.20 -9.34 -2.66
C LEU A 91 -16.75 -9.06 -4.08
N MET A 92 -15.45 -9.12 -4.38
CA MET A 92 -14.94 -8.88 -5.73
C MET A 92 -15.50 -9.89 -6.74
N LEU A 93 -15.58 -11.16 -6.38
CA LEU A 93 -16.21 -12.19 -7.23
C LEU A 93 -17.70 -11.92 -7.44
N TRP A 94 -18.41 -11.57 -6.38
CA TRP A 94 -19.84 -11.25 -6.46
C TRP A 94 -20.11 -9.99 -7.28
N ILE A 95 -19.32 -8.92 -7.08
CA ILE A 95 -19.39 -7.68 -7.87
C ILE A 95 -19.20 -7.97 -9.36
N SER A 96 -18.24 -8.84 -9.70
CA SER A 96 -18.00 -9.24 -11.09
C SER A 96 -19.22 -9.93 -11.71
N ASP A 97 -19.84 -10.87 -11.00
CA ASP A 97 -21.05 -11.58 -11.45
C ASP A 97 -22.25 -10.62 -11.58
N VAL A 98 -22.48 -9.75 -10.59
CA VAL A 98 -23.58 -8.79 -10.61
C VAL A 98 -23.44 -7.77 -11.75
N ARG A 99 -22.23 -7.27 -11.98
CA ARG A 99 -21.93 -6.37 -13.10
C ARG A 99 -22.07 -7.06 -14.45
N ALA A 100 -21.66 -8.33 -14.57
CA ALA A 100 -21.83 -9.11 -15.79
C ALA A 100 -23.32 -9.29 -16.15
N ARG A 101 -24.21 -9.24 -15.16
CA ARG A 101 -25.67 -9.26 -15.34
C ARG A 101 -26.28 -7.88 -15.62
N GLY A 102 -25.47 -6.82 -15.72
CA GLY A 102 -25.92 -5.46 -15.99
C GLY A 102 -26.63 -4.77 -14.81
N ILE A 103 -26.47 -5.30 -13.59
CA ILE A 103 -27.10 -4.71 -12.39
C ILE A 103 -26.20 -3.60 -11.85
N ASN A 104 -26.79 -2.43 -11.62
CA ASN A 104 -26.12 -1.32 -10.95
C ASN A 104 -26.00 -1.62 -9.45
N LEU A 105 -24.78 -1.50 -8.93
CA LEU A 105 -24.48 -1.73 -7.51
C LEU A 105 -24.57 -0.41 -6.74
N SER A 106 -25.36 -0.40 -5.67
CA SER A 106 -25.32 0.65 -4.65
C SER A 106 -24.38 0.29 -3.50
N ASP A 107 -23.98 1.29 -2.72
CA ASP A 107 -23.19 1.10 -1.51
C ASP A 107 -23.94 0.22 -0.49
N ASP A 108 -25.25 0.39 -0.36
CA ASP A 108 -26.10 -0.43 0.54
C ASP A 108 -26.04 -1.91 0.17
N MET A 109 -26.13 -2.24 -1.13
CA MET A 109 -26.02 -3.62 -1.61
C MET A 109 -24.65 -4.22 -1.28
N LEU A 110 -23.57 -3.43 -1.39
CA LEU A 110 -22.23 -3.87 -1.02
C LEU A 110 -22.11 -4.15 0.48
N ILE A 111 -22.67 -3.28 1.32
CA ILE A 111 -22.66 -3.43 2.78
C ILE A 111 -23.47 -4.65 3.20
N GLU A 112 -24.67 -4.83 2.66
CA GLU A 112 -25.50 -6.00 2.97
C GLU A 112 -24.82 -7.30 2.56
N GLN A 113 -24.24 -7.34 1.35
CA GLN A 113 -23.53 -8.53 0.90
C GLN A 113 -22.27 -8.80 1.74
N ALA A 114 -21.56 -7.75 2.17
CA ALA A 114 -20.41 -7.87 3.05
C ALA A 114 -20.80 -8.48 4.40
N LYS A 115 -21.94 -8.09 4.98
CA LYS A 115 -22.49 -8.68 6.21
C LYS A 115 -22.81 -10.16 6.02
N ILE A 116 -23.48 -10.53 4.92
CA ILE A 116 -23.80 -11.93 4.61
C ILE A 116 -22.53 -12.79 4.51
N PHE A 117 -21.49 -12.28 3.84
CA PHE A 117 -20.20 -12.99 3.79
C PHE A 117 -19.51 -13.01 5.15
N GLY A 118 -19.60 -11.92 5.92
CA GLY A 118 -19.13 -11.85 7.30
C GLY A 118 -19.73 -12.94 8.17
N ASP A 119 -21.04 -13.07 8.18
CA ASP A 119 -21.75 -14.08 8.98
C ASP A 119 -21.37 -15.50 8.57
N ARG A 120 -21.34 -15.79 7.26
CA ARG A 120 -20.97 -17.11 6.72
C ARG A 120 -19.54 -17.51 7.03
N LEU A 121 -18.64 -16.54 7.15
CA LEU A 121 -17.22 -16.76 7.44
C LEU A 121 -16.90 -16.62 8.94
N GLY A 122 -17.90 -16.38 9.79
CA GLY A 122 -17.74 -16.27 11.25
C GLY A 122 -17.25 -14.92 11.76
N TYR A 123 -17.28 -13.87 10.94
CA TYR A 123 -16.86 -12.49 11.28
C TYR A 123 -18.01 -11.56 11.68
N GLY A 124 -19.26 -12.03 11.69
CA GLY A 124 -20.46 -11.20 11.88
C GLY A 124 -20.41 -10.23 13.06
N MET A 125 -19.85 -10.64 14.20
CA MET A 125 -19.73 -9.80 15.41
C MET A 125 -18.58 -8.78 15.37
N GLU A 126 -17.61 -8.95 14.47
CA GLU A 126 -16.42 -8.08 14.38
C GLU A 126 -16.57 -6.95 13.36
N MET A 127 -17.54 -7.07 12.46
CA MET A 127 -17.80 -6.08 11.43
C MET A 127 -18.66 -4.94 11.98
N LYS A 128 -18.00 -3.81 12.26
CA LYS A 128 -18.68 -2.54 12.52
C LYS A 128 -18.66 -1.74 11.21
N PHE A 129 -19.82 -1.61 10.57
CA PHE A 129 -20.04 -0.79 9.39
C PHE A 129 -20.55 0.59 9.83
#